data_AF-A0A970LBV7-F1
#
_entry.id   AF-A0A970LBV7-F1
#
_cell.length_a   1.000
_cell.length_b   1.000
_cell.length_c   1.000
_cell.angle_alpha   90.00
_cell.angle_beta   90.00
_cell.angle_gamma   90.00
#
_symmetry.space_group_name_H-M   'P 1'
#
loop_
_entity.id
_entity.type
_entity.pdbx_description
1 polymer ?
#
loop_
_entity_poly.entity_id
_entity_poly.type
_entity_poly.pdbx_seq_one_letter_code
_entity_poly.pdbx_strand_id
1 'polypeptide(L)'
;MATKRINLSFSMNREDDAKVYNILSAQKYKTDYVIKAVISYVEKGDKTILDKEKIKEIVKEALRECGIDSINSNKAENNEQKLPKEIFDMFNSLL
;
A
#
# COMPACT_ATOMS: atom_id res chain seq x y z
N MET A 1 12.31 -16.29 27.56
CA MET A 1 11.59 -16.69 26.32
C MET A 1 12.46 -17.66 25.54
N ALA A 2 11.87 -18.72 24.98
CA ALA A 2 12.62 -19.69 24.17
C ALA A 2 12.84 -19.15 22.75
N THR A 3 14.08 -19.24 22.25
CA THR A 3 14.41 -18.89 20.86
C THR A 3 14.42 -20.14 20.00
N LYS A 4 13.68 -20.15 18.89
CA LYS A 4 13.72 -21.20 17.86
C LYS A 4 14.33 -20.61 16.58
N ARG A 5 15.11 -21.42 15.85
CA ARG A 5 15.77 -21.04 14.58
C ARG A 5 15.19 -21.86 13.43
N ILE A 6 15.12 -21.25 12.25
CA ILE A 6 14.74 -21.90 10.99
C ILE A 6 15.95 -21.78 10.05
N ASN A 7 16.31 -22.88 9.39
CA ASN A 7 17.37 -22.89 8.38
C ASN A 7 16.77 -22.62 7.00
N LEU A 8 17.38 -21.70 6.26
CA LEU A 8 17.01 -21.34 4.90
C LEU A 8 18.21 -21.60 3.97
N SER A 9 17.93 -22.13 2.78
CA SER A 9 18.91 -22.35 1.73
C SER A 9 18.53 -21.59 0.47
N PHE A 10 19.49 -20.90 -0.15
CA PHE A 10 19.29 -20.10 -1.36
C PHE A 10 20.12 -20.68 -2.49
N SER A 11 19.50 -20.91 -3.65
CA SER A 11 20.22 -21.35 -4.85
C SER A 11 20.77 -20.14 -5.62
N MET A 12 22.08 -20.08 -5.85
CA MET A 12 22.68 -18.99 -6.65
C MET A 12 22.33 -19.07 -8.15
N ASN A 13 21.76 -20.20 -8.59
CA ASN A 13 21.30 -20.40 -9.96
C ASN A 13 19.86 -19.90 -10.19
N ARG A 14 19.12 -19.56 -9.13
CA ARG A 14 17.77 -19.00 -9.21
C ARG A 14 17.86 -17.51 -8.91
N GLU A 15 17.42 -16.69 -9.86
CA GLU A 15 17.56 -15.23 -9.78
C GLU A 15 16.96 -14.65 -8.48
N ASP A 16 15.73 -15.03 -8.15
CA ASP A 16 15.04 -14.57 -6.95
C ASP A 16 15.77 -14.98 -5.66
N ASP A 17 16.24 -16.24 -5.60
CA ASP A 17 16.98 -16.74 -4.43
C ASP A 17 18.29 -15.96 -4.24
N ALA A 18 19.03 -15.72 -5.33
CA ALA A 18 20.28 -14.94 -5.31
C ALA A 18 20.02 -13.48 -4.89
N LYS A 19 18.94 -12.88 -5.39
CA LYS A 19 18.53 -11.52 -5.04
C LYS A 19 18.16 -11.40 -3.55
N VAL A 20 17.31 -12.29 -3.05
CA VAL A 20 16.91 -12.32 -1.64
C VAL A 20 18.13 -12.60 -0.75
N TYR A 21 18.99 -13.54 -1.14
CA TYR A 21 20.24 -13.82 -0.43
C TYR A 21 21.11 -12.57 -0.30
N ASN A 22 21.35 -11.86 -1.41
CA ASN A 22 22.18 -10.65 -1.41
C ASN A 22 21.57 -9.57 -0.50
N ILE A 23 20.26 -9.34 -0.57
CA ILE A 23 19.55 -8.38 0.30
C ILE A 23 19.73 -8.75 1.77
N LEU A 24 19.47 -10.00 2.15
CA LEU A 24 19.57 -10.47 3.53
C LEU A 24 21.02 -10.46 4.02
N SER A 25 21.98 -10.86 3.17
CA SER A 25 23.40 -10.91 3.51
C SER A 25 23.92 -9.55 3.99
N ALA A 26 23.47 -8.46 3.35
CA ALA A 26 23.82 -7.08 3.66
C ALA A 26 23.17 -6.55 4.95
N GLN A 27 22.13 -7.19 5.50
CA GLN A 27 21.47 -6.73 6.73
C GLN A 27 22.26 -7.11 7.98
N LYS A 28 22.47 -6.14 8.88
CA LYS A 28 23.07 -6.37 10.22
C LYS A 28 22.18 -7.25 11.10
N TYR A 29 20.86 -7.08 11.03
CA TYR A 29 19.86 -7.81 11.84
C TYR A 29 18.89 -8.59 10.94
N LYS A 30 19.37 -9.71 10.39
CA LYS A 30 18.65 -10.54 9.39
C LYS A 30 17.30 -11.03 9.87
N THR A 31 17.22 -11.54 11.09
CA THR A 31 15.97 -12.06 11.66
C THR A 31 14.91 -10.96 11.80
N ASP A 32 15.28 -9.77 12.28
CA ASP A 32 14.36 -8.63 12.40
C ASP A 32 13.85 -8.17 11.02
N TYR A 33 14.75 -8.10 10.04
CA TYR A 33 14.38 -7.77 8.66
C TYR A 33 13.37 -8.77 8.09
N VAL A 34 13.61 -10.08 8.26
CA VAL A 34 12.68 -11.13 7.79
C VAL A 34 11.34 -11.03 8.51
N ILE A 35 11.31 -10.80 9.83
CA ILE A 35 10.07 -10.61 10.59
C ILE A 35 9.24 -9.48 9.98
N LYS A 36 9.85 -8.30 9.80
CA LYS A 36 9.16 -7.12 9.24
C LYS A 36 8.70 -7.37 7.80
N ALA A 37 9.52 -8.01 6.97
CA ALA A 37 9.19 -8.30 5.58
C ALA A 37 8.02 -9.29 5.47
N VAL A 38 8.03 -10.36 6.25
CA VAL A 38 6.95 -11.38 6.25
C VAL A 38 5.66 -10.79 6.80
N ILE A 39 5.71 -10.09 7.94
CA ILE A 39 4.53 -9.40 8.49
C ILE A 39 3.99 -8.42 7.46
N SER A 40 4.83 -7.56 6.88
CA SER A 40 4.39 -6.61 5.86
C SER A 40 3.81 -7.29 4.63
N TYR A 41 4.34 -8.44 4.20
CA TYR A 41 3.83 -9.17 3.04
C TYR A 41 2.46 -9.81 3.33
N VAL A 42 2.30 -10.45 4.49
CA VAL A 42 1.04 -11.07 4.91
C VAL A 42 -0.02 -10.01 5.22
N GLU A 43 0.33 -8.98 5.97
CA GLU A 43 -0.57 -7.87 6.30
C GLU A 43 -0.89 -7.00 5.08
N LYS A 44 0.04 -6.82 4.14
CA LYS A 44 -0.32 -6.24 2.83
C LYS A 44 -1.17 -7.21 2.04
N GLY A 45 -0.99 -8.52 2.12
CA GLY A 45 -1.92 -9.49 1.52
C GLY A 45 -3.35 -9.37 2.06
N ASP A 46 -3.51 -9.01 3.34
CA ASP A 46 -4.81 -8.68 3.95
C ASP A 46 -5.28 -7.24 3.67
N LYS A 47 -4.37 -6.30 3.42
CA LYS A 47 -4.66 -4.86 3.16
C LYS A 47 -4.61 -4.44 1.69
N THR A 48 -4.19 -5.32 0.78
CA THR A 48 -4.36 -5.20 -0.66
C THR A 48 -5.53 -6.12 -0.99
N ILE A 49 -6.74 -5.61 -1.06
CA ILE A 49 -7.07 -4.57 -2.01
C ILE A 49 -8.01 -3.57 -1.32
N LEU A 50 -7.49 -2.41 -0.91
CA LEU A 50 -8.33 -1.21 -0.96
C LEU A 50 -8.61 -1.01 -2.46
N ASP A 51 -9.65 -1.70 -2.91
CA ASP A 51 -10.02 -1.83 -4.30
C ASP A 51 -10.02 -0.44 -4.91
N LYS A 52 -9.25 -0.26 -5.99
CA LYS A 52 -9.24 1.00 -6.71
C LYS A 52 -10.67 1.41 -7.05
N GLU A 53 -11.56 0.44 -7.25
CA GLU A 53 -13.00 0.67 -7.38
C GLU A 53 -13.65 1.14 -6.08
N LYS A 54 -13.37 0.51 -4.93
CA LYS A 54 -13.85 1.00 -3.62
C LYS A 54 -13.38 2.42 -3.31
N ILE A 55 -12.12 2.75 -3.58
CA ILE A 55 -11.61 4.12 -3.41
C ILE A 55 -12.36 5.08 -4.32
N LYS A 56 -12.60 4.70 -5.59
CA LYS A 56 -13.38 5.52 -6.52
C LYS A 56 -14.82 5.71 -6.06
N GLU A 57 -15.46 4.67 -5.53
CA GLU A 57 -16.83 4.77 -5.01
C GLU A 57 -16.89 5.68 -3.77
N ILE A 58 -15.97 5.52 -2.82
CA ILE A 58 -15.87 6.41 -1.65
C ILE A 58 -15.66 7.87 -2.08
N VAL A 59 -14.82 8.12 -3.09
CA VAL A 59 -14.61 9.47 -3.64
C VAL A 59 -15.87 10.02 -4.32
N LYS A 60 -16.56 9.20 -5.12
CA LYS A 60 -17.81 9.63 -5.78
C LYS A 60 -18.91 9.93 -4.76
N GLU A 61 -19.01 9.14 -3.70
CA GLU A 61 -19.97 9.34 -2.62
C GLU A 61 -19.69 10.66 -1.88
N ALA A 62 -18.45 10.88 -1.46
CA ALA A 62 -18.03 12.14 -0.83
C ALA A 62 -18.29 13.37 -1.73
N LEU A 63 -18.00 13.27 -3.03
CA LEU A 63 -18.29 14.34 -3.99
C LEU A 63 -19.79 14.65 -4.10
N ARG A 64 -20.65 13.61 -4.10
CA ARG A 64 -22.12 13.78 -4.12
C ARG A 64 -22.63 14.40 -2.82
N GLU A 65 -22.12 13.98 -1.67
CA GLU A 65 -22.47 14.58 -0.37
C GLU A 65 -22.09 16.07 -0.32
N CYS A 66 -21.00 16.46 -0.99
CA CYS A 66 -20.60 17.85 -1.18
C CYS A 66 -21.37 18.58 -2.31
N GLY A 67 -22.35 17.95 -2.97
CA GLY A 67 -23.17 18.54 -4.04
C GLY A 67 -22.46 18.63 -5.41
N ILE A 68 -21.43 17.81 -5.64
CA ILE A 68 -20.67 17.73 -6.91
C ILE A 68 -21.16 16.51 -7.69
N ASP A 69 -22.24 16.68 -8.45
CA ASP A 69 -22.92 15.56 -9.14
C ASP A 69 -22.28 15.15 -10.48
N SER A 70 -21.40 15.98 -11.06
CA SER A 70 -20.63 15.60 -12.25
C SER A 70 -19.39 16.46 -12.44
N ILE A 71 -18.22 15.82 -12.58
CA ILE A 71 -17.07 16.47 -13.21
C ILE A 71 -17.37 16.45 -14.70
N ASN A 72 -17.99 17.52 -15.20
CA ASN A 72 -18.27 17.68 -16.62
C ASN A 72 -16.91 17.85 -17.33
N SER A 73 -16.41 16.78 -17.95
CA SER A 73 -15.07 16.69 -18.56
C SER A 73 -14.85 17.65 -19.74
N ASN A 74 -15.88 18.39 -20.15
CA ASN A 74 -15.83 19.38 -21.24
C ASN A 74 -15.49 20.81 -20.78
N LYS A 75 -15.13 21.02 -19.52
CA LYS A 75 -14.55 22.29 -19.01
C LYS A 75 -13.29 22.04 -18.19
N ALA A 76 -12.34 21.31 -18.79
CA ALA A 76 -10.99 21.17 -18.25
C ALA A 76 -10.11 22.42 -18.53
N GLU A 77 -10.70 23.61 -18.46
CA GLU A 77 -9.94 24.85 -18.36
C GLU A 77 -9.91 25.24 -16.88
N ASN A 78 -8.74 25.09 -16.25
CA ASN A 78 -8.38 25.65 -14.95
C ASN A 78 -9.33 25.37 -13.77
N ASN A 79 -9.46 24.10 -13.37
CA ASN A 79 -10.12 23.75 -12.10
C ASN A 79 -9.15 23.05 -11.12
N GLU A 80 -7.98 23.67 -10.87
CA GLU A 80 -7.17 23.36 -9.68
C GLU A 80 -7.86 23.76 -8.36
N GLN A 81 -9.09 24.30 -8.40
CA GLN A 81 -9.72 24.98 -7.26
C GLN A 81 -10.85 24.25 -6.52
N LYS A 82 -11.26 23.02 -6.85
CA LYS A 82 -12.36 22.39 -6.10
C LYS A 82 -12.21 20.88 -5.92
N LEU A 83 -11.13 20.45 -5.27
CA LEU A 83 -11.30 19.35 -4.31
C LEU A 83 -11.58 19.99 -2.95
N PRO A 84 -12.81 19.90 -2.41
CA PRO A 84 -13.10 20.40 -1.07
C PRO A 84 -12.14 19.78 -0.06
N LYS A 85 -11.61 20.61 0.84
CA LYS A 85 -10.68 20.18 1.89
C LYS A 85 -11.29 19.04 2.74
N GLU A 86 -12.62 19.06 2.87
CA GLU A 86 -13.40 18.02 3.52
C GLU A 86 -13.13 16.61 2.95
N ILE A 87 -12.91 16.48 1.63
CA ILE A 87 -12.60 15.18 1.00
C ILE A 87 -11.25 14.65 1.49
N PHE A 88 -10.24 15.52 1.62
CA PHE A 88 -8.93 15.11 2.13
C PHE A 88 -9.00 14.73 3.62
N ASP A 89 -9.83 15.41 4.41
CA ASP A 89 -10.02 15.10 5.83
C ASP A 89 -10.73 13.73 6.03
N MET A 90 -11.62 13.32 5.12
CA MET A 90 -12.23 11.99 5.13
C MET A 90 -11.20 10.86 4.92
N PHE A 91 -10.18 11.07 4.07
CA PHE A 91 -9.12 10.08 3.86
C PHE A 91 -8.24 9.87 5.09
N ASN A 92 -7.99 10.92 5.87
CA ASN A 92 -7.24 10.82 7.12
C ASN A 92 -7.97 10.03 8.21
N SER A 93 -9.28 9.83 8.05
CA SER A 93 -10.12 9.08 8.99
C SER A 93 -10.18 7.57 8.67
N LEU A 94 -9.72 7.17 7.49
CA LEU A 94 -9.80 5.81 6.94
C LEU A 94 -8.45 5.07 6.93
N LEU A 95 -7.33 5.76 7.18
CA LEU A 95 -5.96 5.24 7.21
C LEU A 95 -5.42 5.19 8.64
#